data_AF-A0A661K9Y9-F1
#
_entry.id   AF-A0A661K9Y9-F1
#
_cell.length_a   1.000
_cell.length_b   1.000
_cell.length_c   1.000
_cell.angle_alpha   90.00
_cell.angle_beta   90.00
_cell.angle_gamma   90.00
#
_symmetry.space_group_name_H-M   'P 1'
#
loop_
_entity.id
_entity.type
_entity.pdbx_description
1 polymer ?
#
loop_
_entity_poly.entity_id
_entity_poly.type
_entity_poly.pdbx_seq_one_letter_code
_entity_poly.pdbx_strand_id
1 'polypeptide(L)'
;MEDVAGSIPFTVGERIYIEYLGAIYYGWEWMYYPKTHPLYTDWEVVCPTDRFGYLLTIEDWLDNCNGVLSYCDMLELLNPDGGIWCHVDEVSVDIIVKKITEAPPPSWYKKAPYPDYAPSGMPDFDQKQDAWGPPSQPQIYTWCGPVAVANSLWWLDSEYESIYNPSPVPPPTISDNFPLVTSYNPQVWDDHDPRNIDPLVNNLAWLMDTDGQRTGDGHTGTRWQDMEWGINQYLIQQGVPDMFEVHSMEFPEFEWIEYEIERCQDVVLFLEFWQEVGPGEWVPLYDNPELEFGHFVTCAGVNSTTYELLISDPYWDAAEAGWPGDIPVPHPPHADPTVHNDTQYVSHDAYPVAFWIEPPPSPYPGMPARELVKYLQQLGYGPSWHAFIRAAVVTSPLGVHDIAVTNVTTSKDGCVPMPTVGQNFTATVNVTILNEGDFTENVTVTVYANTTAIGTQTYYNLAPSAQTTLTFLWDTTGFVKGNYTIWAYATPVPGETDTADNTFTDGVIYVGIIGDINMDKKVDMKDIGWICKAYGSTPTSPNWNPNADINNDNKIDMKDIGYACQNYGQTDP
;
A
#
# COMPACT_ATOMS: atom_id res chain seq x y z
N MET A 1 38.03 9.99 -28.29
CA MET A 1 37.52 10.44 -29.59
C MET A 1 37.01 11.86 -29.38
N GLU A 2 37.05 12.75 -30.38
CA GLU A 2 36.53 14.12 -30.20
C GLU A 2 35.02 14.11 -30.38
N ASP A 3 34.27 14.74 -29.47
CA ASP A 3 32.81 14.84 -29.51
C ASP A 3 32.36 15.68 -30.72
N VAL A 4 31.28 15.27 -31.37
CA VAL A 4 30.71 16.01 -32.50
C VAL A 4 29.85 17.16 -31.96
N ALA A 5 29.94 18.33 -32.58
CA ALA A 5 29.17 19.52 -32.17
C ALA A 5 27.66 19.25 -32.22
N GLY A 6 26.99 19.36 -31.07
CA GLY A 6 25.58 19.02 -30.87
C GLY A 6 25.32 17.95 -29.80
N SER A 7 26.39 17.32 -29.27
CA SER A 7 26.29 16.30 -28.23
C SER A 7 25.56 16.75 -26.96
N ILE A 8 24.85 15.80 -26.35
CA ILE A 8 24.23 15.91 -25.02
C ILE A 8 25.30 16.43 -24.03
N PRO A 9 24.96 17.37 -23.11
CA PRO A 9 25.92 17.94 -22.19
C PRO A 9 26.37 16.91 -21.13
N PHE A 10 27.32 16.05 -21.51
CA PHE A 10 27.99 15.14 -20.59
C PHE A 10 29.33 15.73 -20.18
N THR A 11 29.58 15.75 -18.89
CA THR A 11 30.91 16.11 -18.38
C THR A 11 31.84 14.92 -18.49
N VAL A 12 33.10 15.15 -18.88
CA VAL A 12 34.10 14.08 -18.97
C VAL A 12 34.25 13.40 -17.60
N GLY A 13 33.94 12.10 -17.55
CA GLY A 13 33.99 11.28 -16.33
C GLY A 13 32.65 11.13 -15.60
N GLU A 14 31.57 11.70 -16.12
CA GLU A 14 30.21 11.48 -15.64
C GLU A 14 29.71 10.07 -16.02
N ARG A 15 28.98 9.43 -15.09
CA ARG A 15 28.33 8.13 -15.32
C ARG A 15 26.86 8.36 -15.66
N ILE A 16 26.41 7.62 -16.66
CA ILE A 16 25.01 7.57 -17.07
C ILE A 16 24.53 6.13 -17.03
N TYR A 17 23.29 5.94 -16.61
CA TYR A 17 22.61 4.66 -16.61
C TYR A 17 21.54 4.71 -17.67
N ILE A 18 21.56 3.73 -18.57
CA ILE A 18 20.64 3.63 -19.69
C ILE A 18 19.97 2.26 -19.68
N GLU A 19 18.68 2.21 -19.99
CA GLU A 19 17.87 0.99 -20.00
C GLU A 19 17.45 0.64 -21.43
N TYR A 20 17.43 -0.65 -21.76
CA TYR A 20 17.09 -1.13 -23.10
C TYR A 20 15.58 -1.19 -23.31
N LEU A 21 15.09 -0.48 -24.32
CA LEU A 21 13.66 -0.35 -24.58
C LEU A 21 13.05 -1.53 -25.35
N GLY A 22 13.87 -2.36 -26.00
CA GLY A 22 13.34 -3.41 -26.88
C GLY A 22 12.59 -4.53 -26.16
N ALA A 23 12.80 -4.71 -24.85
CA ALA A 23 12.02 -5.66 -24.06
C ALA A 23 10.52 -5.29 -24.01
N ILE A 24 10.20 -3.99 -24.04
CA ILE A 24 8.82 -3.47 -24.05
C ILE A 24 8.11 -3.80 -25.37
N TYR A 25 8.82 -3.70 -26.49
CA TYR A 25 8.23 -3.85 -27.83
C TYR A 25 8.27 -5.27 -28.39
N TYR A 26 9.25 -6.08 -27.98
CA TYR A 26 9.52 -7.39 -28.57
C TYR A 26 9.42 -8.56 -27.57
N GLY A 27 9.17 -8.27 -26.29
CA GLY A 27 9.03 -9.24 -25.20
C GLY A 27 10.35 -9.51 -24.45
N TRP A 28 10.22 -10.08 -23.24
CA TRP A 28 11.31 -10.23 -22.27
C TRP A 28 12.53 -11.02 -22.77
N GLU A 29 12.32 -12.02 -23.63
CA GLU A 29 13.37 -12.86 -24.22
C GLU A 29 14.44 -12.03 -24.98
N TRP A 30 14.09 -10.81 -25.41
CA TRP A 30 14.97 -9.92 -26.17
C TRP A 30 15.93 -9.08 -25.32
N MET A 31 15.84 -9.11 -23.98
CA MET A 31 16.78 -8.38 -23.13
C MET A 31 18.24 -8.82 -23.31
N TYR A 32 18.46 -10.05 -23.79
CA TYR A 32 19.79 -10.60 -24.04
C TYR A 32 20.32 -10.21 -25.43
N TYR A 33 19.47 -9.68 -26.31
CA TYR A 33 19.82 -9.35 -27.68
C TYR A 33 20.93 -8.29 -27.77
N PRO A 34 20.85 -7.14 -27.07
CA PRO A 34 21.90 -6.13 -27.13
C PRO A 34 23.25 -6.62 -26.64
N LYS A 35 23.29 -7.65 -25.79
CA LYS A 35 24.54 -8.24 -25.29
C LYS A 35 25.38 -8.87 -26.39
N THR A 36 24.76 -9.30 -27.49
CA THR A 36 25.46 -9.92 -28.63
C THR A 36 25.32 -9.13 -29.93
N HIS A 37 24.32 -8.24 -30.01
CA HIS A 37 24.00 -7.42 -31.17
C HIS A 37 23.60 -6.00 -30.70
N PRO A 38 24.52 -5.20 -30.13
CA PRO A 38 24.17 -3.91 -29.53
C PRO A 38 23.87 -2.81 -30.54
N LEU A 39 24.31 -2.94 -31.79
CA LEU A 39 24.09 -1.91 -32.81
C LEU A 39 22.61 -1.74 -33.14
N TYR A 40 22.18 -0.49 -33.31
CA TYR A 40 20.82 -0.08 -33.64
C TYR A 40 19.78 -0.54 -32.61
N THR A 41 20.18 -0.61 -31.35
CA THR A 41 19.28 -0.84 -30.22
C THR A 41 18.91 0.48 -29.58
N ASP A 42 17.65 0.62 -29.18
CA ASP A 42 17.10 1.82 -28.55
C ASP A 42 17.11 1.70 -27.02
N TRP A 43 17.51 2.80 -26.39
CA TRP A 43 17.71 2.91 -24.95
C TRP A 43 17.13 4.21 -24.42
N GLU A 44 16.83 4.25 -23.13
CA GLU A 44 16.47 5.47 -22.41
C GLU A 44 17.43 5.76 -21.26
N VAL A 45 17.68 7.04 -20.99
CA VAL A 45 18.43 7.44 -19.80
C VAL A 45 17.56 7.28 -18.56
N VAL A 46 18.06 6.55 -17.58
CA VAL A 46 17.44 6.36 -16.26
C VAL A 46 18.08 7.24 -15.20
N CYS A 47 19.39 7.47 -15.28
CA CYS A 47 20.12 8.32 -14.35
C CYS A 47 21.28 9.03 -15.06
N PRO A 48 21.49 10.34 -14.80
CA PRO A 48 20.84 11.18 -13.78
C PRO A 48 19.40 11.59 -14.10
N THR A 49 18.61 11.84 -13.05
CA THR A 49 17.15 12.07 -13.11
C THR A 49 16.76 13.34 -13.87
N ASP A 50 17.66 14.33 -13.97
CA ASP A 50 17.46 15.55 -14.76
C ASP A 50 17.38 15.29 -16.27
N ARG A 51 17.75 14.08 -16.71
CA ARG A 51 17.71 13.61 -18.10
C ARG A 51 16.94 12.29 -18.25
N PHE A 52 16.11 11.93 -17.26
CA PHE A 52 15.29 10.73 -17.34
C PHE A 52 14.41 10.72 -18.61
N GLY A 53 14.34 9.58 -19.29
CA GLY A 53 13.53 9.39 -20.51
C GLY A 53 14.17 9.91 -21.81
N TYR A 54 15.42 10.40 -21.77
CA TYR A 54 16.13 10.75 -23.00
C TYR A 54 16.43 9.50 -23.83
N LEU A 55 15.96 9.49 -25.08
CA LEU A 55 16.15 8.36 -26.01
C LEU A 55 17.52 8.39 -26.68
N LEU A 56 18.14 7.22 -26.74
CA LEU A 56 19.47 7.00 -27.31
C LEU A 56 19.45 5.75 -28.19
N THR A 57 20.25 5.76 -29.25
CA THR A 57 20.48 4.58 -30.09
C THR A 57 21.99 4.30 -30.12
N ILE A 58 22.39 3.04 -29.99
CA ILE A 58 23.80 2.65 -30.19
C ILE A 58 24.08 2.63 -31.71
N GLU A 59 24.85 3.60 -32.20
CA GLU A 59 25.17 3.73 -33.64
C GLU A 59 26.46 2.98 -34.03
N ASP A 60 27.45 2.95 -33.14
CA ASP A 60 28.71 2.24 -33.33
C ASP A 60 29.17 1.55 -32.04
N TRP A 61 29.93 0.47 -32.18
CA TRP A 61 30.43 -0.37 -31.09
C TRP A 61 31.84 -0.86 -31.40
N LEU A 62 32.80 -0.44 -30.58
CA LEU A 62 34.14 -1.00 -30.56
C LEU A 62 34.25 -2.04 -29.45
N ASP A 63 34.10 -3.30 -29.85
CA ASP A 63 34.33 -4.49 -29.02
C ASP A 63 35.81 -4.58 -28.60
N ASN A 64 36.06 -4.88 -27.32
CA ASN A 64 37.38 -5.19 -26.79
C ASN A 64 37.91 -6.59 -27.18
N CYS A 65 37.30 -7.20 -28.20
CA CYS A 65 37.59 -8.50 -28.82
C CYS A 65 37.09 -9.71 -28.03
N ASN A 66 36.05 -9.56 -27.21
CA ASN A 66 35.45 -10.68 -26.49
C ASN A 66 34.09 -11.12 -27.08
N GLY A 67 33.58 -10.40 -28.08
CA GLY A 67 32.38 -10.75 -28.85
C GLY A 67 31.06 -10.54 -28.11
N VAL A 68 31.07 -9.82 -26.99
CA VAL A 68 29.87 -9.49 -26.19
C VAL A 68 29.96 -8.07 -25.63
N LEU A 69 28.83 -7.36 -25.58
CA LEU A 69 28.79 -6.05 -24.96
C LEU A 69 29.18 -6.17 -23.48
N SER A 70 30.27 -5.53 -23.08
CA SER A 70 30.88 -5.73 -21.76
C SER A 70 31.83 -4.60 -21.35
N TYR A 71 32.34 -4.68 -20.12
CA TYR A 71 33.31 -3.73 -19.58
C TYR A 71 34.48 -3.47 -20.55
N CYS A 72 34.87 -2.21 -20.73
CA CYS A 72 35.90 -1.74 -21.66
C CYS A 72 35.56 -1.72 -23.16
N ASP A 73 34.31 -1.99 -23.53
CA ASP A 73 33.83 -1.63 -24.85
C ASP A 73 33.62 -0.12 -24.96
N MET A 74 33.63 0.39 -26.19
CA MET A 74 33.26 1.77 -26.48
C MET A 74 32.00 1.79 -27.34
N LEU A 75 31.04 2.63 -26.98
CA LEU A 75 29.79 2.82 -27.70
C LEU A 75 29.70 4.25 -28.23
N GLU A 76 29.21 4.41 -29.45
CA GLU A 76 28.69 5.69 -29.91
C GLU A 76 27.18 5.75 -29.63
N LEU A 77 26.79 6.56 -28.66
CA LEU A 77 25.39 6.80 -28.32
C LEU A 77 24.90 8.00 -29.13
N LEU A 78 23.92 7.77 -29.99
CA LEU A 78 23.32 8.76 -30.87
C LEU A 78 21.97 9.21 -30.33
N ASN A 79 21.75 10.53 -30.32
CA ASN A 79 20.43 11.11 -30.17
C ASN A 79 20.11 12.01 -31.40
N PRO A 80 18.92 12.61 -31.50
CA PRO A 80 18.57 13.50 -32.61
C PRO A 80 19.48 14.73 -32.77
N ASP A 81 20.20 15.13 -31.72
CA ASP A 81 21.00 16.35 -31.66
C ASP A 81 22.51 16.10 -31.89
N GLY A 82 23.00 14.86 -31.76
CA GLY A 82 24.40 14.47 -31.97
C GLY A 82 24.80 13.12 -31.37
N GLY A 83 26.04 12.70 -31.62
CA GLY A 83 26.61 11.45 -31.09
C GLY A 83 27.69 11.71 -30.03
N ILE A 84 27.79 10.81 -29.03
CA ILE A 84 28.87 10.79 -28.03
C ILE A 84 29.50 9.40 -27.92
N TRP A 85 30.83 9.37 -27.75
CA TRP A 85 31.56 8.16 -27.42
C TRP A 85 31.64 7.92 -25.91
N CYS A 86 31.06 6.81 -25.47
CA CYS A 86 31.03 6.39 -24.07
C CYS A 86 31.84 5.10 -23.88
N HIS A 87 32.50 5.00 -22.74
CA HIS A 87 33.12 3.76 -22.26
C HIS A 87 32.10 2.95 -21.48
N VAL A 88 32.05 1.63 -21.70
CA VAL A 88 31.19 0.73 -20.94
C VAL A 88 31.88 0.40 -19.61
N ASP A 89 31.37 0.98 -18.53
CA ASP A 89 31.80 0.71 -17.15
C ASP A 89 31.19 -0.58 -16.58
N GLU A 90 29.94 -0.90 -16.94
CA GLU A 90 29.23 -2.09 -16.48
C GLU A 90 28.03 -2.40 -17.39
N VAL A 91 27.63 -3.67 -17.46
CA VAL A 91 26.36 -4.12 -18.07
C VAL A 91 25.64 -4.98 -17.03
N SER A 92 24.51 -4.51 -16.51
CA SER A 92 23.73 -5.16 -15.46
C SER A 92 22.32 -5.57 -15.94
N VAL A 93 21.68 -6.44 -15.15
CA VAL A 93 20.23 -6.70 -15.21
C VAL A 93 19.74 -6.49 -13.78
N ASP A 94 18.78 -5.60 -13.60
CA ASP A 94 18.22 -5.32 -12.28
C ASP A 94 17.20 -6.39 -11.90
N ILE A 95 17.23 -6.82 -10.64
CA ILE A 95 16.24 -7.75 -10.08
C ILE A 95 15.68 -7.10 -8.82
N ILE A 96 14.40 -6.78 -8.85
CA ILE A 96 13.66 -6.37 -7.66
C ILE A 96 13.15 -7.64 -6.98
N VAL A 97 13.62 -7.93 -5.77
CA VAL A 97 13.17 -9.09 -4.99
C VAL A 97 12.64 -8.64 -3.62
N LYS A 98 11.42 -9.05 -3.29
CA LYS A 98 10.86 -8.90 -1.94
C LYS A 98 11.12 -10.18 -1.15
N LYS A 99 11.71 -10.04 0.04
CA LYS A 99 11.85 -11.16 0.98
C LYS A 99 10.47 -11.45 1.60
N ILE A 100 9.97 -12.67 1.44
CA ILE A 100 8.81 -13.15 2.22
C ILE A 100 9.32 -13.36 3.66
N THR A 101 9.19 -12.36 4.53
CA THR A 101 9.54 -12.48 5.95
C THR A 101 8.45 -13.21 6.72
N GLU A 102 8.90 -14.06 7.65
CA GLU A 102 8.14 -15.06 8.41
C GLU A 102 7.07 -14.47 9.35
N ALA A 103 5.83 -14.53 8.92
CA ALA A 103 4.72 -15.32 9.47
C ALA A 103 3.79 -15.55 8.26
N PRO A 104 3.12 -16.72 8.07
CA PRO A 104 2.13 -16.80 6.99
C PRO A 104 1.15 -15.65 7.23
N PRO A 105 0.96 -14.72 6.27
CA PRO A 105 -0.04 -13.68 6.42
C PRO A 105 -1.36 -14.36 6.79
N PRO A 106 -2.26 -13.68 7.53
CA PRO A 106 -3.62 -14.19 7.65
C PRO A 106 -4.09 -14.58 6.25
N SER A 107 -4.75 -15.74 6.12
CA SER A 107 -5.09 -16.31 4.82
C SER A 107 -5.81 -15.31 3.91
N TRP A 108 -6.47 -14.30 4.47
CA TRP A 108 -7.14 -13.25 3.70
C TRP A 108 -6.67 -11.88 4.17
N TYR A 109 -6.26 -11.03 3.23
CA TYR A 109 -6.43 -9.58 3.36
C TYR A 109 -7.90 -9.28 3.04
N LYS A 110 -8.56 -8.51 3.91
CA LYS A 110 -9.95 -8.09 3.71
C LYS A 110 -10.06 -6.60 4.02
N LYS A 111 -10.90 -5.91 3.25
CA LYS A 111 -11.22 -4.51 3.47
C LYS A 111 -11.79 -4.33 4.88
N ALA A 112 -11.23 -3.38 5.63
CA ALA A 112 -11.53 -3.21 7.05
C ALA A 112 -12.97 -2.73 7.27
N PRO A 113 -13.61 -3.10 8.39
CA PRO A 113 -14.90 -2.56 8.77
C PRO A 113 -14.75 -1.17 9.40
N TYR A 114 -15.67 -0.27 9.07
CA TYR A 114 -15.78 1.07 9.69
C TYR A 114 -17.10 1.19 10.47
N PRO A 115 -17.08 1.66 11.74
CA PRO A 115 -18.25 1.63 12.63
C PRO A 115 -19.47 2.39 12.13
N ASP A 116 -19.21 3.38 11.33
CA ASP A 116 -20.15 4.21 10.61
C ASP A 116 -19.91 3.86 9.14
N TYR A 117 -20.93 3.88 8.30
CA TYR A 117 -20.79 3.76 6.85
C TYR A 117 -20.52 2.33 6.27
N ALA A 118 -19.64 1.49 6.85
CA ALA A 118 -19.32 0.13 6.32
C ALA A 118 -18.90 -0.92 7.40
N PRO A 119 -19.79 -1.32 8.32
CA PRO A 119 -19.44 -2.07 9.54
C PRO A 119 -19.03 -3.53 9.32
N SER A 120 -19.21 -4.07 8.11
CA SER A 120 -18.81 -5.43 7.73
C SER A 120 -17.71 -5.46 6.66
N GLY A 121 -17.06 -4.32 6.39
CA GLY A 121 -16.07 -4.19 5.31
C GLY A 121 -16.73 -3.69 4.01
N MET A 122 -16.21 -4.10 2.86
CA MET A 122 -16.72 -3.69 1.54
C MET A 122 -18.25 -3.90 1.45
N PRO A 123 -19.06 -2.90 1.09
CA PRO A 123 -20.50 -3.07 0.84
C PRO A 123 -20.80 -4.05 -0.30
N ASP A 124 -22.05 -4.51 -0.37
CA ASP A 124 -22.45 -5.57 -1.30
C ASP A 124 -23.86 -5.34 -1.85
N PHE A 125 -24.10 -4.14 -2.38
CA PHE A 125 -25.42 -3.75 -2.88
C PHE A 125 -25.89 -4.66 -4.04
N ASP A 126 -27.12 -5.19 -3.95
CA ASP A 126 -27.74 -6.00 -5.00
C ASP A 126 -28.34 -5.09 -6.09
N GLN A 127 -28.06 -5.36 -7.36
CA GLN A 127 -28.61 -4.56 -8.47
C GLN A 127 -30.09 -4.81 -8.75
N LYS A 128 -30.70 -5.88 -8.22
CA LYS A 128 -32.06 -6.36 -8.51
C LYS A 128 -33.15 -5.56 -7.77
N GLN A 129 -32.96 -4.26 -7.66
CA GLN A 129 -33.87 -3.32 -7.00
C GLN A 129 -34.10 -2.05 -7.85
N ASP A 130 -35.04 -1.22 -7.41
CA ASP A 130 -35.27 0.16 -7.86
C ASP A 130 -35.33 0.42 -9.39
N ALA A 131 -35.65 -0.62 -10.17
CA ALA A 131 -35.71 -0.58 -11.63
C ALA A 131 -34.39 -0.15 -12.30
N TRP A 132 -33.24 -0.56 -11.74
CA TRP A 132 -31.91 -0.31 -12.26
C TRP A 132 -31.59 -1.15 -13.51
N GLY A 133 -32.16 -0.72 -14.63
CA GLY A 133 -31.94 -1.28 -15.95
C GLY A 133 -32.57 -0.42 -17.03
N PRO A 134 -32.68 -0.94 -18.27
CA PRO A 134 -33.13 -0.13 -19.39
C PRO A 134 -34.59 0.32 -19.18
N PRO A 135 -34.94 1.61 -19.36
CA PRO A 135 -36.32 2.08 -19.19
C PRO A 135 -37.33 1.38 -20.11
N SER A 136 -36.84 0.82 -21.23
CA SER A 136 -37.63 0.05 -22.18
C SER A 136 -37.94 -1.38 -21.73
N GLN A 137 -37.20 -1.91 -20.74
CA GLN A 137 -37.28 -3.30 -20.25
C GLN A 137 -37.12 -3.34 -18.72
N PRO A 138 -38.15 -2.89 -17.96
CA PRO A 138 -38.07 -2.67 -16.49
C PRO A 138 -38.00 -3.96 -15.65
N GLN A 139 -37.73 -5.10 -16.26
CA GLN A 139 -37.62 -6.43 -15.64
C GLN A 139 -36.21 -7.01 -15.79
N ILE A 140 -35.30 -6.26 -16.41
CA ILE A 140 -33.92 -6.64 -16.69
C ILE A 140 -33.06 -5.66 -15.91
N TYR A 141 -32.09 -6.19 -15.16
CA TYR A 141 -31.15 -5.39 -14.38
C TYR A 141 -29.78 -5.41 -15.05
N THR A 142 -29.21 -4.24 -15.30
CA THR A 142 -27.98 -4.07 -16.10
C THR A 142 -26.99 -3.12 -15.44
N TRP A 143 -27.27 -2.65 -14.23
CA TRP A 143 -26.51 -1.59 -13.55
C TRP A 143 -25.44 -2.12 -12.60
N CYS A 144 -24.97 -3.36 -12.79
CA CYS A 144 -23.86 -3.93 -12.03
C CYS A 144 -22.64 -3.00 -11.95
N GLY A 145 -22.33 -2.23 -13.01
CA GLY A 145 -21.23 -1.26 -13.02
C GLY A 145 -21.39 -0.15 -11.97
N PRO A 146 -22.43 0.71 -12.06
CA PRO A 146 -22.72 1.73 -11.06
C PRO A 146 -22.87 1.19 -9.64
N VAL A 147 -23.42 -0.01 -9.48
CA VAL A 147 -23.59 -0.64 -8.16
C VAL A 147 -22.25 -1.12 -7.59
N ALA A 148 -21.39 -1.73 -8.39
CA ALA A 148 -20.03 -2.11 -7.98
C ALA A 148 -19.20 -0.87 -7.57
N VAL A 149 -19.32 0.23 -8.32
CA VAL A 149 -18.67 1.50 -7.95
C VAL A 149 -19.35 2.16 -6.74
N ALA A 150 -20.64 1.97 -6.52
CA ALA A 150 -21.27 2.44 -5.29
C ALA A 150 -20.66 1.72 -4.08
N ASN A 151 -20.45 0.39 -4.12
CA ASN A 151 -19.75 -0.33 -3.04
C ASN A 151 -18.37 0.27 -2.74
N SER A 152 -17.61 0.49 -3.82
CA SER A 152 -16.27 1.09 -3.82
C SER A 152 -16.21 2.44 -3.11
N LEU A 153 -16.97 3.41 -3.60
CA LEU A 153 -16.93 4.79 -3.14
C LEU A 153 -17.49 4.91 -1.72
N TRP A 154 -18.48 4.09 -1.37
CA TRP A 154 -19.06 3.99 -0.04
C TRP A 154 -18.04 3.46 0.97
N TRP A 155 -17.28 2.42 0.64
CA TRP A 155 -16.21 1.94 1.51
C TRP A 155 -15.05 2.95 1.64
N LEU A 156 -14.61 3.55 0.53
CA LEU A 156 -13.56 4.56 0.54
C LEU A 156 -13.97 5.79 1.36
N ASP A 157 -15.20 6.26 1.24
CA ASP A 157 -15.67 7.38 2.03
C ASP A 157 -15.64 7.03 3.53
N SER A 158 -16.13 5.84 3.90
CA SER A 158 -16.07 5.30 5.26
C SER A 158 -14.66 5.29 5.83
N GLU A 159 -13.67 4.87 5.03
CA GLU A 159 -12.27 4.86 5.42
C GLU A 159 -11.80 6.27 5.76
N TYR A 160 -11.91 7.21 4.82
CA TYR A 160 -11.43 8.58 4.98
C TYR A 160 -12.16 9.34 6.07
N GLU A 161 -13.46 9.13 6.20
CA GLU A 161 -14.25 9.66 7.28
C GLU A 161 -13.74 9.21 8.65
N SER A 162 -13.35 7.93 8.80
CA SER A 162 -12.72 7.45 10.04
C SER A 162 -11.35 8.08 10.34
N ILE A 163 -10.65 8.58 9.31
CA ILE A 163 -9.40 9.34 9.45
C ILE A 163 -9.69 10.75 9.97
N TYR A 164 -10.69 11.43 9.38
CA TYR A 164 -10.99 12.83 9.68
C TYR A 164 -11.87 13.00 10.93
N ASN A 165 -12.64 11.98 11.30
CA ASN A 165 -13.52 11.97 12.45
C ASN A 165 -13.04 10.93 13.49
N PRO A 166 -12.47 11.34 14.64
CA PRO A 166 -11.92 10.41 15.62
C PRO A 166 -12.97 9.58 16.38
N SER A 167 -14.27 9.78 16.11
CA SER A 167 -15.36 9.00 16.68
C SER A 167 -16.59 9.04 15.77
N PRO A 168 -16.53 8.40 14.58
CA PRO A 168 -17.66 8.36 13.67
C PRO A 168 -18.83 7.57 14.29
N VAL A 169 -20.06 7.89 13.90
CA VAL A 169 -21.29 7.42 14.56
C VAL A 169 -22.30 6.89 13.54
N PRO A 170 -22.68 5.60 13.59
CA PRO A 170 -23.52 5.01 12.55
C PRO A 170 -24.84 5.75 12.30
N PRO A 171 -25.39 5.67 11.08
CA PRO A 171 -26.73 6.14 10.78
C PRO A 171 -27.75 5.54 11.77
N PRO A 172 -28.82 6.27 12.13
CA PRO A 172 -29.35 7.47 11.46
C PRO A 172 -28.78 8.78 12.00
N THR A 173 -27.72 8.75 12.81
CA THR A 173 -27.05 9.98 13.24
C THR A 173 -26.32 10.53 12.02
N ILE A 174 -26.46 11.82 11.74
CA ILE A 174 -25.75 12.45 10.62
C ILE A 174 -24.30 12.69 11.05
N SER A 175 -23.37 12.11 10.31
CA SER A 175 -21.94 12.29 10.41
C SER A 175 -21.43 12.41 8.96
N ASP A 176 -20.85 13.56 8.58
CA ASP A 176 -20.45 13.81 7.17
C ASP A 176 -19.15 14.67 7.18
N ASN A 177 -17.99 14.12 7.54
CA ASN A 177 -16.71 14.86 7.58
C ASN A 177 -15.81 14.61 6.36
N PHE A 178 -16.14 13.65 5.51
CA PHE A 178 -15.52 13.41 4.21
C PHE A 178 -16.57 13.54 3.08
N PRO A 179 -16.27 14.21 1.95
CA PRO A 179 -17.29 14.54 0.96
C PRO A 179 -17.29 13.60 -0.26
N LEU A 180 -16.74 12.38 -0.19
CA LEU A 180 -16.68 11.49 -1.36
C LEU A 180 -18.05 10.87 -1.65
N VAL A 181 -18.79 10.44 -0.64
CA VAL A 181 -20.22 10.15 -0.74
C VAL A 181 -20.94 11.24 0.05
N THR A 182 -21.99 11.82 -0.54
CA THR A 182 -22.76 12.88 0.12
C THR A 182 -24.23 12.54 0.19
N SER A 183 -24.91 13.05 1.23
CA SER A 183 -26.34 12.86 1.39
C SER A 183 -27.12 13.54 0.27
N TYR A 184 -27.92 12.76 -0.46
CA TYR A 184 -28.86 13.26 -1.48
C TYR A 184 -30.12 13.90 -0.86
N ASN A 185 -30.25 13.85 0.47
CA ASN A 185 -31.26 14.61 1.21
C ASN A 185 -30.67 15.17 2.51
N PRO A 186 -29.79 16.20 2.40
CA PRO A 186 -29.06 16.74 3.53
C PRO A 186 -29.99 17.14 4.67
N GLN A 187 -29.56 16.93 5.91
CA GLN A 187 -30.33 17.20 7.14
C GLN A 187 -31.52 16.25 7.40
N VAL A 188 -31.81 15.32 6.49
CA VAL A 188 -32.89 14.32 6.65
C VAL A 188 -32.32 12.93 6.90
N TRP A 189 -31.28 12.56 6.16
CA TRP A 189 -30.54 11.32 6.37
C TRP A 189 -29.06 11.52 6.13
N ASP A 190 -28.29 10.63 6.75
CA ASP A 190 -26.84 10.50 6.66
C ASP A 190 -26.40 10.07 5.24
N ASP A 191 -25.19 10.42 4.83
CA ASP A 191 -24.67 10.08 3.51
C ASP A 191 -24.48 8.56 3.28
N HIS A 192 -24.44 7.74 4.34
CA HIS A 192 -24.49 6.29 4.25
C HIS A 192 -25.74 5.68 4.89
N ASP A 193 -26.84 6.44 4.91
CA ASP A 193 -28.15 5.87 5.14
C ASP A 193 -28.56 4.98 3.94
N PRO A 194 -29.20 3.82 4.14
CA PRO A 194 -29.69 2.95 3.06
C PRO A 194 -30.55 3.66 1.99
N ARG A 195 -31.22 4.77 2.35
CA ARG A 195 -32.00 5.59 1.42
C ARG A 195 -31.15 6.40 0.45
N ASN A 196 -29.84 6.50 0.68
CA ASN A 196 -28.90 7.23 -0.15
C ASN A 196 -28.39 6.41 -1.35
N ILE A 197 -28.59 5.09 -1.34
CA ILE A 197 -28.09 4.17 -2.36
C ILE A 197 -28.76 4.41 -3.71
N ASP A 198 -30.09 4.43 -3.78
CA ASP A 198 -30.81 4.68 -5.04
C ASP A 198 -30.38 5.99 -5.73
N PRO A 199 -30.38 7.17 -5.08
CA PRO A 199 -29.93 8.39 -5.75
C PRO A 199 -28.42 8.39 -6.06
N LEU A 200 -27.58 7.70 -5.27
CA LEU A 200 -26.16 7.51 -5.57
C LEU A 200 -25.96 6.70 -6.85
N VAL A 201 -26.57 5.52 -6.91
CA VAL A 201 -26.49 4.59 -8.05
C VAL A 201 -27.05 5.24 -9.32
N ASN A 202 -28.15 6.00 -9.23
CA ASN A 202 -28.68 6.76 -10.37
C ASN A 202 -27.69 7.83 -10.89
N ASN A 203 -27.00 8.53 -9.99
CA ASN A 203 -25.99 9.51 -10.40
C ASN A 203 -24.82 8.81 -11.11
N LEU A 204 -24.28 7.74 -10.51
CA LEU A 204 -23.20 6.95 -11.10
C LEU A 204 -23.62 6.37 -12.46
N ALA A 205 -24.82 5.81 -12.59
CA ALA A 205 -25.35 5.28 -13.85
C ALA A 205 -25.40 6.35 -14.95
N TRP A 206 -25.81 7.57 -14.62
CA TRP A 206 -25.79 8.68 -15.57
C TRP A 206 -24.37 9.06 -15.98
N LEU A 207 -23.44 9.21 -15.02
CA LEU A 207 -22.06 9.59 -15.32
C LEU A 207 -21.34 8.53 -16.16
N MET A 208 -21.55 7.27 -15.83
CA MET A 208 -20.97 6.12 -16.54
C MET A 208 -21.72 5.75 -17.82
N ASP A 209 -22.66 6.58 -18.26
CA ASP A 209 -23.46 6.34 -19.47
C ASP A 209 -24.12 4.96 -19.52
N THR A 210 -24.50 4.41 -18.36
CA THR A 210 -25.05 3.05 -18.26
C THR A 210 -26.36 2.95 -19.04
N ASP A 211 -26.49 1.92 -19.86
CA ASP A 211 -27.56 1.74 -20.87
C ASP A 211 -27.64 2.89 -21.89
N GLY A 212 -26.54 3.59 -22.13
CA GLY A 212 -26.48 4.76 -23.00
C GLY A 212 -27.34 5.93 -22.51
N GLN A 213 -27.62 6.03 -21.21
CA GLN A 213 -28.54 7.04 -20.66
C GLN A 213 -28.13 8.47 -20.96
N ARG A 214 -26.83 8.76 -20.90
CA ARG A 214 -26.28 10.11 -21.07
C ARG A 214 -26.07 10.47 -22.53
N THR A 215 -25.61 9.53 -23.37
CA THR A 215 -25.28 9.79 -24.77
C THR A 215 -26.38 9.42 -25.75
N GLY A 216 -27.29 8.52 -25.36
CA GLY A 216 -28.32 7.96 -26.23
C GLY A 216 -27.79 7.00 -27.29
N ASP A 217 -26.58 6.44 -27.10
CA ASP A 217 -25.94 5.52 -28.06
C ASP A 217 -26.62 4.13 -28.12
N GLY A 218 -27.50 3.82 -27.15
CA GLY A 218 -28.38 2.66 -27.15
C GLY A 218 -27.70 1.33 -26.79
N HIS A 219 -26.55 1.35 -26.11
CA HIS A 219 -25.98 0.15 -25.53
C HIS A 219 -26.72 -0.30 -24.26
N THR A 220 -26.35 -1.46 -23.73
CA THR A 220 -26.91 -2.01 -22.49
C THR A 220 -25.76 -2.31 -21.54
N GLY A 221 -25.99 -2.09 -20.24
CA GLY A 221 -24.96 -2.18 -19.21
C GLY A 221 -24.00 -0.99 -19.24
N THR A 222 -22.82 -1.18 -18.68
CA THR A 222 -21.76 -0.17 -18.58
C THR A 222 -20.52 -0.66 -19.33
N ARG A 223 -19.83 0.20 -20.05
CA ARG A 223 -18.49 -0.13 -20.58
C ARG A 223 -17.44 0.27 -19.56
N TRP A 224 -16.38 -0.52 -19.39
CA TRP A 224 -15.35 -0.20 -18.38
C TRP A 224 -14.65 1.15 -18.66
N GLN A 225 -14.57 1.60 -19.91
CA GLN A 225 -14.08 2.94 -20.24
C GLN A 225 -15.05 4.05 -19.77
N ASP A 226 -16.36 3.82 -19.91
CA ASP A 226 -17.37 4.75 -19.43
C ASP A 226 -17.43 4.75 -17.90
N MET A 227 -17.13 3.62 -17.24
CA MET A 227 -16.92 3.54 -15.80
C MET A 227 -15.74 4.40 -15.35
N GLU A 228 -14.54 4.20 -15.90
CA GLU A 228 -13.35 4.99 -15.57
C GLU A 228 -13.59 6.50 -15.77
N TRP A 229 -14.24 6.86 -16.88
CA TRP A 229 -14.62 8.25 -17.14
C TRP A 229 -15.65 8.76 -16.13
N GLY A 230 -16.67 7.95 -15.81
CA GLY A 230 -17.75 8.28 -14.88
C GLY A 230 -17.25 8.50 -13.46
N ILE A 231 -16.32 7.67 -12.97
CA ILE A 231 -15.68 7.85 -11.65
C ILE A 231 -14.92 9.18 -11.63
N ASN A 232 -14.11 9.48 -12.66
CA ASN A 232 -13.42 10.77 -12.76
C ASN A 232 -14.38 11.96 -12.70
N GLN A 233 -15.52 11.89 -13.40
CA GLN A 233 -16.53 12.95 -13.33
C GLN A 233 -17.19 13.03 -11.95
N TYR A 234 -17.42 11.90 -11.30
CA TYR A 234 -17.98 11.84 -9.96
C TYR A 234 -17.03 12.51 -8.95
N LEU A 235 -15.74 12.20 -8.97
CA LEU A 235 -14.74 12.84 -8.09
C LEU A 235 -14.70 14.37 -8.27
N ILE A 236 -14.81 14.86 -9.52
CA ILE A 236 -14.94 16.29 -9.82
C ILE A 236 -16.25 16.84 -9.23
N GLN A 237 -17.36 16.13 -9.37
CA GLN A 237 -18.66 16.54 -8.84
C GLN A 237 -18.64 16.66 -7.31
N GLN A 238 -17.95 15.76 -6.62
CA GLN A 238 -17.78 15.76 -5.16
C GLN A 238 -16.72 16.76 -4.67
N GLY A 239 -15.92 17.33 -5.58
CA GLY A 239 -14.89 18.31 -5.24
C GLY A 239 -13.63 17.70 -4.63
N VAL A 240 -13.38 16.41 -4.89
CA VAL A 240 -12.18 15.67 -4.47
C VAL A 240 -11.34 15.12 -5.64
N PRO A 241 -11.27 15.76 -6.83
CA PRO A 241 -10.54 15.20 -7.97
C PRO A 241 -9.01 15.17 -7.76
N ASP A 242 -8.50 15.96 -6.82
CA ASP A 242 -7.07 16.01 -6.48
C ASP A 242 -6.73 15.08 -5.29
N MET A 243 -7.70 14.30 -4.80
CA MET A 243 -7.49 13.31 -3.74
C MET A 243 -7.40 11.88 -4.24
N PHE A 244 -7.96 11.59 -5.42
CA PHE A 244 -7.97 10.25 -5.99
C PHE A 244 -7.59 10.27 -7.46
N GLU A 245 -6.83 9.28 -7.89
CA GLU A 245 -6.62 8.93 -9.29
C GLU A 245 -7.51 7.75 -9.66
N VAL A 246 -7.94 7.73 -10.91
CA VAL A 246 -8.67 6.60 -11.48
C VAL A 246 -7.86 6.08 -12.64
N HIS A 247 -7.51 4.80 -12.60
CA HIS A 247 -6.79 4.13 -13.66
C HIS A 247 -7.38 2.74 -13.90
N SER A 248 -7.09 2.18 -15.06
CA SER A 248 -7.54 0.86 -15.43
C SER A 248 -6.41 0.01 -16.00
N MET A 249 -6.53 -1.30 -15.84
CA MET A 249 -5.65 -2.28 -16.45
C MET A 249 -6.49 -3.32 -17.19
N GLU A 250 -6.24 -3.46 -18.49
CA GLU A 250 -6.78 -4.55 -19.31
C GLU A 250 -5.92 -5.80 -19.10
N PHE A 251 -6.56 -6.97 -18.93
CA PHE A 251 -5.91 -8.24 -18.58
C PHE A 251 -4.94 -8.12 -17.39
N PRO A 252 -5.42 -7.66 -16.21
CA PRO A 252 -4.58 -7.50 -15.05
C PRO A 252 -4.03 -8.85 -14.56
N GLU A 253 -2.78 -8.84 -14.12
CA GLU A 253 -2.17 -9.99 -13.43
C GLU A 253 -2.73 -10.11 -12.01
N PHE A 254 -2.77 -11.33 -11.45
CA PHE A 254 -3.29 -11.54 -10.10
C PHE A 254 -2.52 -10.70 -9.08
N GLU A 255 -1.19 -10.68 -9.20
CA GLU A 255 -0.30 -9.93 -8.32
C GLU A 255 -0.53 -8.41 -8.43
N TRP A 256 -0.97 -7.92 -9.58
CA TRP A 256 -1.34 -6.51 -9.75
C TRP A 256 -2.66 -6.21 -9.03
N ILE A 257 -3.68 -7.07 -9.20
CA ILE A 257 -4.96 -6.94 -8.49
C ILE A 257 -4.73 -7.00 -6.98
N GLU A 258 -3.92 -7.94 -6.50
CA GLU A 258 -3.53 -8.09 -5.10
C GLU A 258 -2.89 -6.81 -4.57
N TYR A 259 -1.91 -6.27 -5.28
CA TYR A 259 -1.21 -5.06 -4.88
C TYR A 259 -2.16 -3.86 -4.72
N GLU A 260 -3.10 -3.66 -5.66
CA GLU A 260 -4.11 -2.60 -5.57
C GLU A 260 -5.12 -2.88 -4.43
N ILE A 261 -5.53 -4.12 -4.20
CA ILE A 261 -6.44 -4.42 -3.07
C ILE A 261 -5.75 -4.12 -1.72
N GLU A 262 -4.51 -4.57 -1.55
CA GLU A 262 -3.76 -4.46 -0.30
C GLU A 262 -3.36 -3.02 0.03
N ARG A 263 -3.11 -2.20 -1.00
CA ARG A 263 -2.74 -0.80 -0.81
C ARG A 263 -3.93 0.15 -0.56
N CYS A 264 -5.04 -0.43 -0.09
CA CYS A 264 -6.35 0.19 0.12
C CYS A 264 -7.11 0.54 -1.16
N GLN A 265 -6.49 0.51 -2.36
CA GLN A 265 -7.19 0.88 -3.58
C GLN A 265 -8.41 -0.01 -3.82
N ASP A 266 -9.50 0.65 -4.19
CA ASP A 266 -10.72 -0.04 -4.52
C ASP A 266 -10.63 -0.56 -5.96
N VAL A 267 -10.88 -1.85 -6.14
CA VAL A 267 -10.76 -2.55 -7.41
C VAL A 267 -12.12 -3.07 -7.83
N VAL A 268 -12.63 -2.52 -8.94
CA VAL A 268 -13.81 -3.03 -9.63
C VAL A 268 -13.36 -3.82 -10.85
N LEU A 269 -13.70 -5.11 -10.89
CA LEU A 269 -13.37 -6.01 -12.00
C LEU A 269 -14.48 -6.04 -13.03
N PHE A 270 -14.11 -6.02 -14.30
CA PHE A 270 -14.99 -6.31 -15.42
C PHE A 270 -14.79 -7.75 -15.89
N LEU A 271 -15.85 -8.55 -15.79
CA LEU A 271 -15.89 -9.95 -16.19
C LEU A 271 -16.56 -10.11 -17.55
N GLU A 272 -15.94 -10.87 -18.45
CA GLU A 272 -16.54 -11.30 -19.72
C GLU A 272 -16.83 -12.81 -19.70
N PHE A 273 -18.00 -13.19 -20.21
CA PHE A 273 -18.50 -14.56 -20.15
C PHE A 273 -18.45 -15.24 -21.51
N TRP A 274 -17.79 -16.39 -21.59
CA TRP A 274 -17.55 -17.10 -22.82
C TRP A 274 -17.83 -18.60 -22.67
N GLN A 275 -18.45 -19.19 -23.69
CA GLN A 275 -18.63 -20.62 -23.81
C GLN A 275 -17.62 -21.21 -24.81
N GLU A 276 -16.89 -22.24 -24.39
CA GLU A 276 -16.15 -23.10 -25.30
C GLU A 276 -17.12 -24.09 -25.95
N VAL A 277 -17.42 -23.90 -27.24
CA VAL A 277 -18.34 -24.78 -28.01
C VAL A 277 -17.61 -25.85 -28.81
N GLY A 278 -16.30 -25.69 -28.95
CA GLY A 278 -15.36 -26.63 -29.56
C GLY A 278 -13.93 -26.18 -29.29
N PRO A 279 -12.91 -27.00 -29.58
CA PRO A 279 -11.55 -26.65 -29.21
C PRO A 279 -11.07 -25.34 -29.86
N GLY A 280 -11.03 -24.25 -29.08
CA GLY A 280 -10.59 -22.91 -29.48
C GLY A 280 -11.69 -22.11 -30.17
N GLU A 281 -12.91 -22.65 -30.16
CA GLU A 281 -14.11 -22.02 -30.67
C GLU A 281 -14.91 -21.48 -29.49
N TRP A 282 -14.95 -20.16 -29.40
CA TRP A 282 -15.57 -19.43 -28.30
C TRP A 282 -16.79 -18.66 -28.80
N VAL A 283 -17.86 -18.68 -28.02
CA VAL A 283 -19.03 -17.82 -28.22
C VAL A 283 -19.28 -17.02 -26.94
N PRO A 284 -19.52 -15.70 -27.04
CA PRO A 284 -19.85 -14.89 -25.86
C PRO A 284 -21.23 -15.28 -25.33
N LEU A 285 -21.52 -14.94 -24.07
CA LEU A 285 -22.89 -15.01 -23.55
C LEU A 285 -23.79 -14.02 -24.30
N TYR A 286 -24.93 -14.47 -24.82
CA TYR A 286 -25.89 -13.63 -25.55
C TYR A 286 -27.35 -13.92 -25.21
N ASP A 287 -27.62 -14.96 -24.40
CA ASP A 287 -28.96 -15.43 -24.06
C ASP A 287 -29.41 -15.02 -22.66
N ASN A 288 -28.57 -14.29 -21.91
CA ASN A 288 -28.95 -13.58 -20.70
C ASN A 288 -28.76 -12.06 -20.89
N PRO A 289 -29.82 -11.27 -21.07
CA PRO A 289 -29.71 -9.83 -21.33
C PRO A 289 -29.16 -9.01 -20.14
N GLU A 290 -29.17 -9.57 -18.92
CA GLU A 290 -28.60 -8.93 -17.72
C GLU A 290 -27.07 -9.02 -17.68
N LEU A 291 -26.49 -10.03 -18.37
CA LEU A 291 -25.07 -10.37 -18.32
C LEU A 291 -24.40 -10.41 -19.71
N GLU A 292 -25.14 -10.16 -20.78
CA GLU A 292 -24.69 -10.25 -22.19
C GLU A 292 -23.45 -9.38 -22.47
N PHE A 293 -23.36 -8.22 -21.81
CA PHE A 293 -22.27 -7.26 -22.00
C PHE A 293 -21.17 -7.38 -20.96
N GLY A 294 -21.15 -8.49 -20.21
CA GLY A 294 -20.25 -8.71 -19.08
C GLY A 294 -20.90 -8.32 -17.74
N HIS A 295 -20.08 -8.33 -16.68
CA HIS A 295 -20.53 -8.09 -15.31
C HIS A 295 -19.44 -7.40 -14.50
N PHE A 296 -19.83 -6.46 -13.64
CA PHE A 296 -18.90 -5.80 -12.72
C PHE A 296 -19.06 -6.29 -11.30
N VAL A 297 -17.93 -6.51 -10.63
CA VAL A 297 -17.86 -6.95 -9.23
C VAL A 297 -16.79 -6.13 -8.51
N THR A 298 -16.96 -5.91 -7.21
CA THR A 298 -15.99 -5.14 -6.39
C THR A 298 -15.17 -6.09 -5.55
N CYS A 299 -13.86 -5.92 -5.48
CA CYS A 299 -12.99 -6.76 -4.66
C CYS A 299 -13.08 -6.37 -3.18
N ALA A 300 -13.58 -7.28 -2.34
CA ALA A 300 -13.64 -7.15 -0.89
C ALA A 300 -12.38 -7.68 -0.17
N GLY A 301 -11.55 -8.49 -0.85
CA GLY A 301 -10.32 -9.03 -0.27
C GLY A 301 -9.56 -9.97 -1.20
N VAL A 302 -8.37 -10.39 -0.77
CA VAL A 302 -7.46 -11.24 -1.54
C VAL A 302 -6.73 -12.24 -0.64
N ASN A 303 -6.46 -13.43 -1.17
CA ASN A 303 -5.66 -14.48 -0.55
C ASN A 303 -4.49 -14.86 -1.46
N SER A 304 -3.31 -14.34 -1.14
CA SER A 304 -2.06 -14.59 -1.86
C SER A 304 -1.63 -16.05 -1.87
N THR A 305 -2.00 -16.81 -0.84
CA THR A 305 -1.51 -18.18 -0.64
C THR A 305 -2.26 -19.17 -1.54
N THR A 306 -3.55 -18.93 -1.75
CA THR A 306 -4.43 -19.81 -2.54
C THR A 306 -4.82 -19.23 -3.88
N TYR A 307 -4.40 -17.99 -4.19
CA TYR A 307 -4.80 -17.24 -5.38
C TYR A 307 -6.32 -17.11 -5.44
N GLU A 308 -6.93 -16.56 -4.39
CA GLU A 308 -8.39 -16.36 -4.33
C GLU A 308 -8.72 -14.87 -4.13
N LEU A 309 -9.83 -14.43 -4.71
CA LEU A 309 -10.43 -13.12 -4.48
C LEU A 309 -11.74 -13.29 -3.71
N LEU A 310 -11.99 -12.38 -2.76
CA LEU A 310 -13.30 -12.14 -2.19
C LEU A 310 -13.93 -10.98 -2.96
N ILE A 311 -15.15 -11.18 -3.47
CA ILE A 311 -15.86 -10.16 -4.24
C ILE A 311 -17.22 -9.86 -3.61
N SER A 312 -17.61 -8.60 -3.65
CA SER A 312 -19.01 -8.16 -3.55
C SER A 312 -19.61 -8.21 -4.96
N ASP A 313 -20.67 -8.98 -5.13
CA ASP A 313 -21.25 -9.28 -6.44
C ASP A 313 -22.67 -8.70 -6.54
N PRO A 314 -22.87 -7.61 -7.30
CA PRO A 314 -24.19 -7.01 -7.46
C PRO A 314 -25.26 -7.90 -8.06
N TYR A 315 -24.94 -9.09 -8.57
CA TYR A 315 -25.88 -10.02 -9.19
C TYR A 315 -26.17 -11.25 -8.36
N TRP A 316 -25.21 -11.79 -7.60
CA TRP A 316 -25.35 -13.12 -7.02
C TRP A 316 -24.51 -13.34 -5.78
N ASP A 317 -25.19 -13.63 -4.66
CA ASP A 317 -24.60 -13.90 -3.35
C ASP A 317 -24.31 -15.41 -3.19
N ALA A 318 -23.20 -15.88 -3.74
CA ALA A 318 -22.86 -17.30 -3.71
C ALA A 318 -22.57 -17.82 -2.30
N ALA A 319 -21.91 -17.03 -1.45
CA ALA A 319 -21.60 -17.41 -0.09
C ALA A 319 -22.89 -17.69 0.70
N GLU A 320 -23.92 -16.87 0.51
CA GLU A 320 -25.25 -17.12 1.09
C GLU A 320 -25.90 -18.40 0.59
N ALA A 321 -25.68 -18.73 -0.69
CA ALA A 321 -26.10 -20.00 -1.28
C ALA A 321 -25.29 -21.21 -0.77
N GLY A 322 -24.29 -21.00 0.10
CA GLY A 322 -23.47 -22.03 0.73
C GLY A 322 -22.16 -22.35 0.01
N TRP A 323 -21.75 -21.52 -0.95
CA TRP A 323 -20.43 -21.59 -1.57
C TRP A 323 -19.36 -20.93 -0.67
N PRO A 324 -18.06 -21.12 -0.96
CA PRO A 324 -16.99 -20.44 -0.23
C PRO A 324 -17.16 -18.91 -0.29
N GLY A 325 -16.90 -18.26 0.84
CA GLY A 325 -17.03 -16.82 1.00
C GLY A 325 -17.00 -16.42 2.47
N ASP A 326 -17.34 -15.17 2.75
CA ASP A 326 -17.45 -14.61 4.09
C ASP A 326 -18.77 -13.85 4.26
N ILE A 327 -19.45 -14.15 5.36
CA ILE A 327 -20.72 -13.50 5.75
C ILE A 327 -20.52 -13.03 7.20
N PRO A 328 -19.95 -11.83 7.40
CA PRO A 328 -19.54 -11.36 8.73
C PRO A 328 -20.68 -11.33 9.74
N VAL A 329 -21.88 -10.99 9.28
CA VAL A 329 -23.11 -10.98 10.08
C VAL A 329 -24.11 -11.94 9.46
N PRO A 330 -24.50 -13.03 10.13
CA PRO A 330 -25.47 -13.96 9.56
C PRO A 330 -26.83 -13.32 9.29
N HIS A 331 -27.35 -13.49 8.06
CA HIS A 331 -28.67 -13.05 7.63
C HIS A 331 -29.32 -14.10 6.70
N PRO A 332 -30.64 -14.02 6.42
CA PRO A 332 -31.32 -15.01 5.61
C PRO A 332 -30.81 -15.01 4.16
N PRO A 333 -30.46 -16.20 3.59
CA PRO A 333 -29.98 -16.29 2.21
C PRO A 333 -31.01 -15.80 1.19
N HIS A 334 -30.56 -15.06 0.18
CA HIS A 334 -31.39 -14.57 -0.93
C HIS A 334 -32.67 -13.91 -0.43
N ALA A 335 -32.53 -13.09 0.61
CA ALA A 335 -33.61 -12.25 1.10
C ALA A 335 -33.93 -11.15 0.07
N ASP A 336 -34.89 -10.29 0.41
CA ASP A 336 -35.22 -9.08 -0.35
C ASP A 336 -33.94 -8.38 -0.86
N PRO A 337 -33.79 -8.06 -2.16
CA PRO A 337 -32.60 -7.40 -2.73
C PRO A 337 -32.16 -6.15 -1.95
N THR A 338 -33.08 -5.52 -1.22
CA THR A 338 -32.78 -4.36 -0.37
C THR A 338 -32.09 -4.71 0.96
N VAL A 339 -31.85 -5.99 1.30
CA VAL A 339 -31.22 -6.37 2.57
C VAL A 339 -29.79 -5.84 2.66
N HIS A 340 -29.04 -5.92 1.56
CA HIS A 340 -27.66 -5.44 1.49
C HIS A 340 -27.55 -3.91 1.43
N ASN A 341 -28.67 -3.19 1.36
CA ASN A 341 -28.67 -1.73 1.51
C ASN A 341 -28.28 -1.31 2.94
N ASP A 342 -28.46 -2.19 3.92
CA ASP A 342 -27.82 -2.07 5.23
C ASP A 342 -26.48 -2.80 5.16
N THR A 343 -25.40 -2.03 5.04
CA THR A 343 -24.02 -2.53 4.80
C THR A 343 -23.44 -3.35 5.95
N GLN A 344 -24.20 -3.56 7.03
CA GLN A 344 -23.93 -4.62 7.99
C GLN A 344 -24.13 -6.02 7.41
N TYR A 345 -25.08 -6.19 6.49
CA TYR A 345 -25.40 -7.47 5.85
C TYR A 345 -24.73 -7.53 4.47
N VAL A 346 -23.65 -8.30 4.36
CA VAL A 346 -22.87 -8.47 3.12
C VAL A 346 -22.57 -9.94 2.85
N SER A 347 -22.42 -10.30 1.58
CA SER A 347 -22.00 -11.61 1.10
C SER A 347 -20.73 -11.48 0.26
N HIS A 348 -19.56 -11.63 0.87
CA HIS A 348 -18.31 -11.64 0.10
C HIS A 348 -18.05 -13.03 -0.44
N ASP A 349 -18.13 -13.20 -1.76
CA ASP A 349 -17.98 -14.48 -2.42
C ASP A 349 -16.52 -14.79 -2.75
N ALA A 350 -16.06 -16.00 -2.43
CA ALA A 350 -14.67 -16.40 -2.67
C ALA A 350 -14.52 -17.20 -3.97
N TYR A 351 -13.67 -16.71 -4.87
CA TYR A 351 -13.35 -17.38 -6.14
C TYR A 351 -11.84 -17.55 -6.32
N PRO A 352 -11.36 -18.75 -6.69
CA PRO A 352 -10.00 -18.92 -7.16
C PRO A 352 -9.77 -18.17 -8.48
N VAL A 353 -8.62 -17.53 -8.60
CA VAL A 353 -8.13 -16.90 -9.80
C VAL A 353 -7.07 -17.80 -10.42
N ALA A 354 -7.35 -18.30 -11.62
CA ALA A 354 -6.40 -19.14 -12.34
C ALA A 354 -5.83 -18.40 -13.56
N PHE A 355 -4.54 -18.64 -13.83
CA PHE A 355 -4.05 -18.44 -15.20
C PHE A 355 -4.76 -19.43 -16.11
N TRP A 356 -5.27 -18.97 -17.25
CA TRP A 356 -5.84 -19.89 -18.21
C TRP A 356 -4.73 -20.67 -18.94
N ILE A 357 -4.49 -21.90 -18.48
CA ILE A 357 -3.37 -22.77 -18.92
C ILE A 357 -3.84 -23.86 -19.91
N GLU A 358 -5.14 -24.16 -19.96
CA GLU A 358 -5.67 -25.27 -20.75
C GLU A 358 -5.67 -24.91 -22.25
N PRO A 359 -5.01 -25.69 -23.13
CA PRO A 359 -5.25 -25.61 -24.57
C PRO A 359 -6.65 -26.16 -24.85
N PRO A 360 -7.45 -25.46 -25.65
CA PRO A 360 -7.09 -24.40 -26.58
C PRO A 360 -7.02 -23.00 -25.94
N PRO A 361 -6.29 -22.05 -26.58
CA PRO A 361 -6.11 -20.71 -26.00
C PRO A 361 -7.46 -20.04 -25.70
N SER A 362 -7.43 -19.15 -24.71
CA SER A 362 -8.54 -18.30 -24.31
C SER A 362 -9.19 -17.59 -25.52
N PRO A 363 -10.38 -16.98 -25.37
CA PRO A 363 -10.99 -16.20 -26.46
C PRO A 363 -10.15 -14.98 -26.91
N TYR A 364 -9.02 -14.71 -26.26
CA TYR A 364 -8.09 -13.62 -26.56
C TYR A 364 -6.71 -14.17 -26.97
N PRO A 365 -6.51 -14.49 -28.27
CA PRO A 365 -5.25 -15.07 -28.73
C PRO A 365 -4.04 -14.19 -28.42
N GLY A 366 -3.09 -14.74 -27.67
CA GLY A 366 -1.83 -14.07 -27.31
C GLY A 366 -1.89 -13.15 -26.10
N MET A 367 -3.04 -13.06 -25.41
CA MET A 367 -3.18 -12.25 -24.20
C MET A 367 -3.18 -13.14 -22.92
N PRO A 368 -2.51 -12.72 -21.83
CA PRO A 368 -2.53 -13.43 -20.55
C PRO A 368 -3.87 -13.23 -19.84
N ALA A 369 -4.82 -14.14 -20.02
CA ALA A 369 -6.15 -14.04 -19.40
C ALA A 369 -6.21 -14.75 -18.04
N ARG A 370 -6.91 -14.13 -17.10
CA ARG A 370 -7.23 -14.68 -15.77
C ARG A 370 -8.70 -15.07 -15.72
N GLU A 371 -9.02 -16.18 -15.08
CA GLU A 371 -10.39 -16.67 -14.91
C GLU A 371 -10.78 -16.66 -13.42
N LEU A 372 -11.99 -16.17 -13.12
CA LEU A 372 -12.68 -16.48 -11.86
C LEU A 372 -13.26 -17.88 -11.95
N VAL A 373 -12.52 -18.85 -11.42
CA VAL A 373 -12.82 -20.27 -11.57
C VAL A 373 -14.15 -20.59 -10.91
N LYS A 374 -15.04 -21.26 -11.67
CA LYS A 374 -16.38 -21.70 -11.26
C LYS A 374 -17.44 -20.61 -11.11
N TYR A 375 -17.14 -19.35 -11.42
CA TYR A 375 -18.11 -18.25 -11.31
C TYR A 375 -19.46 -18.57 -11.97
N LEU A 376 -19.45 -18.85 -13.28
CA LEU A 376 -20.68 -19.16 -14.03
C LEU A 376 -21.33 -20.48 -13.61
N GLN A 377 -20.56 -21.44 -13.10
CA GLN A 377 -21.15 -22.70 -12.62
C GLN A 377 -22.01 -22.50 -11.38
N GLN A 378 -21.73 -21.49 -10.55
CA GLN A 378 -22.55 -21.14 -9.40
C GLN A 378 -23.88 -20.51 -9.82
N LEU A 379 -23.91 -19.82 -10.97
CA LEU A 379 -25.11 -19.33 -11.65
C LEU A 379 -25.87 -20.42 -12.43
N GLY A 380 -25.41 -21.68 -12.38
CA GLY A 380 -26.07 -22.82 -13.02
C GLY A 380 -25.66 -23.11 -14.47
N TYR A 381 -24.66 -22.41 -15.00
CA TYR A 381 -24.12 -22.70 -16.33
C TYR A 381 -23.30 -24.00 -16.35
N GLY A 382 -23.22 -24.64 -17.51
CA GLY A 382 -22.42 -25.86 -17.71
C GLY A 382 -20.91 -25.60 -17.58
N PRO A 383 -20.08 -26.66 -17.45
CA PRO A 383 -18.63 -26.54 -17.25
C PRO A 383 -17.85 -25.96 -18.44
N SER A 384 -18.50 -25.77 -19.59
CA SER A 384 -17.92 -25.14 -20.79
C SER A 384 -17.94 -23.61 -20.74
N TRP A 385 -18.50 -23.02 -19.67
CA TRP A 385 -18.66 -21.58 -19.52
C TRP A 385 -17.60 -21.03 -18.58
N HIS A 386 -16.99 -19.91 -18.97
CA HIS A 386 -15.83 -19.33 -18.32
C HIS A 386 -16.04 -17.83 -18.10
N ALA A 387 -15.60 -17.35 -16.93
CA ALA A 387 -15.63 -15.94 -16.56
C ALA A 387 -14.21 -15.37 -16.55
N PHE A 388 -13.86 -14.62 -17.59
CA PHE A 388 -12.54 -14.01 -17.73
C PHE A 388 -12.53 -12.60 -17.15
N ILE A 389 -11.48 -12.28 -16.37
CA ILE A 389 -11.20 -10.93 -15.92
C ILE A 389 -10.63 -10.16 -17.11
N ARG A 390 -11.46 -9.29 -17.69
CA ARG A 390 -11.12 -8.52 -18.89
C ARG A 390 -10.40 -7.23 -18.54
N ALA A 391 -10.87 -6.54 -17.51
CA ALA A 391 -10.27 -5.30 -17.02
C ALA A 391 -10.46 -5.15 -15.51
N ALA A 392 -9.63 -4.34 -14.88
CA ALA A 392 -9.84 -3.79 -13.55
C ALA A 392 -9.87 -2.27 -13.67
N VAL A 393 -10.84 -1.63 -13.03
CA VAL A 393 -10.92 -0.17 -12.87
C VAL A 393 -10.68 0.12 -11.39
N VAL A 394 -9.74 1.00 -11.11
CA VAL A 394 -9.23 1.24 -9.76
C VAL A 394 -9.44 2.69 -9.38
N THR A 395 -9.94 2.93 -8.17
CA THR A 395 -9.98 4.25 -7.55
C THR A 395 -8.95 4.28 -6.43
N SER A 396 -7.92 5.12 -6.59
CA SER A 396 -6.74 5.12 -5.75
C SER A 396 -6.53 6.49 -5.10
N PRO A 397 -6.11 6.59 -3.84
CA PRO A 397 -5.59 7.83 -3.28
C PRO A 397 -4.45 8.42 -4.11
N LEU A 398 -4.44 9.74 -4.30
CA LEU A 398 -3.35 10.45 -4.98
C LEU A 398 -2.14 10.60 -4.06
N GLY A 399 -1.23 9.63 -4.12
CA GLY A 399 0.02 9.62 -3.35
C GLY A 399 0.14 8.40 -2.44
N VAL A 400 1.25 8.30 -1.74
CA VAL A 400 1.53 7.20 -0.79
C VAL A 400 1.54 7.72 0.64
N HIS A 401 0.86 7.02 1.55
CA HIS A 401 1.04 7.22 2.99
C HIS A 401 2.20 6.36 3.47
N ASP A 402 3.20 6.95 4.13
CA ASP A 402 4.42 6.25 4.54
C ASP A 402 5.14 7.01 5.68
N ILE A 403 5.22 6.39 6.86
CA ILE A 403 5.82 6.96 8.07
C ILE A 403 6.84 6.03 8.74
N ALA A 404 8.12 6.25 8.47
CA ALA A 404 9.19 5.50 9.08
C ALA A 404 9.61 6.00 10.48
N VAL A 405 10.04 5.07 11.34
CA VAL A 405 10.93 5.35 12.46
C VAL A 405 12.37 5.15 12.00
N THR A 406 13.09 6.24 11.73
CA THR A 406 14.43 6.17 11.13
C THR A 406 15.56 6.05 12.15
N ASN A 407 15.31 6.39 13.42
CA ASN A 407 16.32 6.27 14.46
C ASN A 407 15.71 6.23 15.86
N VAL A 408 16.33 5.46 16.76
CA VAL A 408 16.07 5.49 18.20
C VAL A 408 17.41 5.63 18.90
N THR A 409 17.53 6.60 19.81
CA THR A 409 18.75 6.86 20.58
C THR A 409 18.39 7.12 22.04
N THR A 410 19.36 7.01 22.92
CA THR A 410 19.15 7.16 24.35
C THR A 410 20.17 8.12 24.96
N SER A 411 19.80 8.72 26.09
CA SER A 411 20.73 9.51 26.93
C SER A 411 21.96 8.73 27.41
N LYS A 412 22.00 7.40 27.22
CA LYS A 412 23.10 6.52 27.64
C LYS A 412 23.99 6.07 26.48
N ASP A 413 23.73 6.51 25.26
CA ASP A 413 24.51 6.12 24.08
C ASP A 413 25.96 6.60 24.14
N GLY A 414 26.88 5.77 23.65
CA GLY A 414 28.31 6.10 23.59
C GLY A 414 29.07 5.94 24.92
N CYS A 415 28.48 5.32 25.94
CA CYS A 415 29.18 5.01 27.18
C CYS A 415 29.99 3.68 27.11
N VAL A 416 30.78 3.41 28.16
CA VAL A 416 31.64 2.22 28.27
C VAL A 416 31.54 1.67 29.71
N PRO A 417 31.44 0.34 29.92
CA PRO A 417 31.45 -0.72 28.90
C PRO A 417 30.13 -0.86 28.13
N MET A 418 29.00 -0.46 28.70
CA MET A 418 27.70 -0.45 28.00
C MET A 418 26.67 0.48 28.69
N PRO A 419 25.59 0.87 27.98
CA PRO A 419 24.53 1.72 28.50
C PRO A 419 23.92 1.22 29.80
N THR A 420 23.94 2.07 30.83
CA THR A 420 23.45 1.73 32.16
C THR A 420 22.60 2.85 32.76
N VAL A 421 21.49 2.48 33.38
CA VAL A 421 20.64 3.36 34.17
C VAL A 421 20.38 2.71 35.53
N GLY A 422 20.45 3.48 36.61
CA GLY A 422 20.10 2.97 37.94
C GLY A 422 18.59 2.77 38.07
N GLN A 423 18.16 1.74 38.79
CA GLN A 423 16.74 1.59 39.14
C GLN A 423 16.18 2.85 39.83
N ASN A 424 14.93 3.19 39.52
CA ASN A 424 14.23 4.39 40.01
C ASN A 424 14.85 5.72 39.56
N PHE A 425 15.69 5.68 38.53
CA PHE A 425 16.15 6.86 37.81
C PHE A 425 15.56 6.89 36.41
N THR A 426 15.77 8.02 35.75
CA THR A 426 15.28 8.26 34.41
C THR A 426 16.38 8.18 33.37
N ALA A 427 16.03 7.70 32.19
CA ALA A 427 16.80 7.87 30.97
C ALA A 427 15.92 8.52 29.91
N THR A 428 16.50 9.30 29.02
CA THR A 428 15.78 9.87 27.88
C THR A 428 15.90 8.95 26.68
N VAL A 429 14.81 8.74 25.95
CA VAL A 429 14.79 8.06 24.64
C VAL A 429 14.33 9.06 23.59
N ASN A 430 15.11 9.24 22.54
CA ASN A 430 14.79 10.11 21.41
C ASN A 430 14.48 9.25 20.20
N VAL A 431 13.33 9.47 19.59
CA VAL A 431 12.86 8.74 18.40
C VAL A 431 12.75 9.71 17.25
N THR A 432 13.48 9.47 16.17
CA THR A 432 13.32 10.22 14.93
C THR A 432 12.30 9.53 14.06
N ILE A 433 11.27 10.28 13.67
CA ILE A 433 10.27 9.88 12.68
C ILE A 433 10.47 10.67 11.41
N LEU A 434 10.20 10.04 10.28
CA LEU A 434 10.21 10.61 8.95
C LEU A 434 8.86 10.30 8.29
N ASN A 435 8.33 11.26 7.56
CA ASN A 435 7.23 11.02 6.63
C ASN A 435 7.85 10.87 5.23
N GLU A 436 7.87 9.64 4.72
CA GLU A 436 8.38 9.31 3.37
C GLU A 436 7.27 9.41 2.31
N GLY A 437 6.02 9.56 2.75
CA GLY A 437 4.85 9.69 1.91
C GLY A 437 4.57 11.11 1.38
N ASP A 438 3.49 11.20 0.62
CA ASP A 438 3.02 12.40 -0.10
C ASP A 438 1.99 13.23 0.70
N PHE A 439 1.44 12.65 1.76
CA PHE A 439 0.40 13.25 2.59
C PHE A 439 0.96 13.84 3.88
N THR A 440 0.25 14.81 4.47
CA THR A 440 0.61 15.34 5.80
C THR A 440 0.01 14.45 6.89
N GLU A 441 0.85 13.93 7.78
CA GLU A 441 0.46 12.84 8.69
C GLU A 441 0.41 13.18 10.18
N ASN A 442 -0.47 12.48 10.89
CA ASN A 442 -0.52 12.49 12.35
C ASN A 442 0.12 11.20 12.90
N VAL A 443 1.38 11.28 13.30
CA VAL A 443 2.19 10.11 13.64
C VAL A 443 2.12 9.79 15.13
N THR A 444 1.60 8.62 15.49
CA THR A 444 1.54 8.16 16.89
C THR A 444 2.63 7.13 17.15
N VAL A 445 3.59 7.46 18.02
CA VAL A 445 4.75 6.62 18.36
C VAL A 445 4.62 6.09 19.78
N THR A 446 4.85 4.79 19.95
CA THR A 446 5.02 4.15 21.26
C THR A 446 6.44 3.61 21.41
N VAL A 447 7.09 3.94 22.52
CA VAL A 447 8.43 3.44 22.88
C VAL A 447 8.31 2.30 23.89
N TYR A 448 9.14 1.27 23.74
CA TYR A 448 9.13 0.07 24.57
C TYR A 448 10.50 -0.25 25.15
N ALA A 449 10.50 -0.80 26.36
CA ALA A 449 11.61 -1.52 26.96
C ALA A 449 11.24 -3.01 27.03
N ASN A 450 11.89 -3.83 26.21
CA ASN A 450 11.42 -5.20 25.90
C ASN A 450 9.95 -5.18 25.45
N THR A 451 9.03 -5.70 26.26
CA THR A 451 7.58 -5.69 25.96
C THR A 451 6.81 -4.65 26.77
N THR A 452 7.47 -3.87 27.64
CA THR A 452 6.81 -2.89 28.51
C THR A 452 6.83 -1.52 27.85
N ALA A 453 5.66 -0.91 27.63
CA ALA A 453 5.56 0.44 27.07
C ALA A 453 6.17 1.47 28.04
N ILE A 454 7.08 2.29 27.54
CA ILE A 454 7.65 3.45 28.22
C ILE A 454 6.69 4.63 28.13
N GLY A 455 6.13 4.87 26.95
CA GLY A 455 5.16 5.92 26.71
C GLY A 455 4.77 6.04 25.26
N THR A 456 3.67 6.78 25.01
CA THR A 456 3.11 7.04 23.69
C THR A 456 2.98 8.55 23.49
N GLN A 457 3.35 9.05 22.31
CA GLN A 457 3.17 10.44 21.91
C GLN A 457 2.69 10.52 20.46
N THR A 458 1.86 11.51 20.17
CA THR A 458 1.42 11.82 18.81
C THR A 458 2.02 13.15 18.36
N TYR A 459 2.65 13.15 17.19
CA TYR A 459 3.02 14.37 16.48
C TYR A 459 1.95 14.67 15.44
N TYR A 460 1.49 15.92 15.37
CA TYR A 460 0.43 16.32 14.44
C TYR A 460 0.99 17.09 13.25
N ASN A 461 0.47 16.79 12.07
CA ASN A 461 0.78 17.46 10.81
C ASN A 461 2.27 17.39 10.41
N LEU A 462 2.88 16.19 10.43
CA LEU A 462 4.19 15.96 9.85
C LEU A 462 4.10 16.04 8.33
N ALA A 463 4.65 17.10 7.75
CA ALA A 463 4.61 17.32 6.30
C ALA A 463 5.37 16.23 5.51
N PRO A 464 5.04 16.03 4.22
CA PRO A 464 5.77 15.14 3.32
C PRO A 464 7.28 15.41 3.32
N SER A 465 8.08 14.34 3.29
CA SER A 465 9.55 14.38 3.36
C SER A 465 10.13 15.09 4.60
N ALA A 466 9.31 15.41 5.62
CA ALA A 466 9.77 16.05 6.84
C ALA A 466 10.09 15.02 7.92
N GLN A 467 11.12 15.31 8.72
CA GLN A 467 11.47 14.53 9.89
C GLN A 467 11.40 15.36 11.16
N THR A 468 11.11 14.70 12.28
CA THR A 468 11.13 15.30 13.61
C THR A 468 11.59 14.27 14.65
N THR A 469 12.02 14.75 15.82
CA THR A 469 12.46 13.89 16.92
C THR A 469 11.52 14.07 18.11
N LEU A 470 10.90 12.97 18.53
CA LEU A 470 10.11 12.87 19.76
C LEU A 470 10.98 12.43 20.93
N THR A 471 10.82 13.07 22.08
CA THR A 471 11.59 12.78 23.28
C THR A 471 10.70 12.18 24.36
N PHE A 472 11.08 11.00 24.84
CA PHE A 472 10.39 10.24 25.88
C PHE A 472 11.27 10.15 27.14
N LEU A 473 10.63 10.23 28.31
CA LEU A 473 11.29 10.02 29.59
C LEU A 473 10.98 8.60 30.07
N TRP A 474 12.00 7.75 30.13
CA TRP A 474 11.89 6.41 30.68
C TRP A 474 12.17 6.42 32.19
N ASP A 475 11.13 6.31 33.00
CA ASP A 475 11.23 6.07 34.44
C ASP A 475 11.41 4.57 34.72
N THR A 476 12.55 4.21 35.29
CA THR A 476 12.89 2.81 35.60
C THR A 476 12.33 2.33 36.94
N THR A 477 11.46 3.11 37.59
CA THR A 477 10.76 2.69 38.80
C THR A 477 9.93 1.44 38.53
N GLY A 478 10.18 0.37 39.30
CA GLY A 478 9.48 -0.91 39.14
C GLY A 478 10.05 -1.85 38.07
N PHE A 479 10.99 -1.39 37.23
CA PHE A 479 11.73 -2.28 36.33
C PHE A 479 12.72 -3.11 37.13
N VAL A 480 12.71 -4.44 36.96
CA VAL A 480 13.70 -5.32 37.59
C VAL A 480 15.08 -5.08 36.99
N LYS A 481 16.15 -5.32 37.74
CA LYS A 481 17.50 -5.19 37.19
C LYS A 481 17.72 -6.20 36.06
N GLY A 482 18.40 -5.79 35.01
CA GLY A 482 18.61 -6.62 33.83
C GLY A 482 18.73 -5.81 32.53
N ASN A 483 18.87 -6.54 31.44
CA ASN A 483 18.98 -5.98 30.09
C ASN A 483 17.59 -5.69 29.51
N TYR A 484 17.43 -4.48 28.98
CA TYR A 484 16.24 -4.04 28.27
C TYR A 484 16.63 -3.56 26.89
N THR A 485 16.06 -4.20 25.87
CA THR A 485 16.14 -3.72 24.49
C THR A 485 15.17 -2.57 24.33
N ILE A 486 15.67 -1.41 23.88
CA ILE A 486 14.84 -0.24 23.61
C ILE A 486 14.48 -0.22 22.12
N TRP A 487 13.20 -0.02 21.82
CA TRP A 487 12.70 0.09 20.46
C TRP A 487 11.47 0.98 20.42
N ALA A 488 11.15 1.51 19.24
CA ALA A 488 9.99 2.33 19.02
C ALA A 488 9.17 1.79 17.85
N TYR A 489 7.87 2.05 17.92
CA TYR A 489 6.88 1.68 16.91
C TYR A 489 6.01 2.89 16.62
N ALA A 490 6.00 3.35 15.37
CA ALA A 490 4.96 4.23 14.88
C ALA A 490 3.75 3.39 14.47
N THR A 491 2.58 3.76 14.96
CA THR A 491 1.33 3.11 14.54
C THR A 491 1.08 3.49 13.09
N PRO A 492 0.85 2.53 12.18
CA PRO A 492 0.59 2.83 10.79
C PRO A 492 -0.51 3.86 10.63
N VAL A 493 -0.26 4.84 9.78
CA VAL A 493 -1.33 5.77 9.39
C VAL A 493 -2.29 5.05 8.44
N PRO A 494 -3.57 5.47 8.38
CA PRO A 494 -4.50 4.88 7.44
C PRO A 494 -4.00 4.99 5.99
N GLY A 495 -4.20 3.96 5.18
CA GLY A 495 -3.67 3.91 3.82
C GLY A 495 -2.17 3.64 3.71
N GLU A 496 -1.43 3.47 4.81
CA GLU A 496 -0.02 3.11 4.78
C GLU A 496 0.21 1.63 4.56
N THR A 497 1.09 1.32 3.61
CA THR A 497 1.24 -0.04 3.07
C THR A 497 2.64 -0.58 3.26
N ASP A 498 3.64 0.30 3.25
CA ASP A 498 4.94 -0.04 3.81
C ASP A 498 4.88 0.25 5.30
N THR A 499 4.86 -0.80 6.12
CA THR A 499 4.81 -0.67 7.59
C THR A 499 6.05 -1.26 8.25
N ALA A 500 7.02 -1.69 7.44
CA ALA A 500 8.17 -2.46 7.90
C ALA A 500 9.20 -1.58 8.62
N ASP A 501 9.30 -0.32 8.22
CA ASP A 501 10.18 0.72 8.78
C ASP A 501 9.51 1.59 9.85
N ASN A 502 8.22 1.39 10.12
CA ASN A 502 7.53 1.97 11.28
C ASN A 502 8.09 1.44 12.61
N THR A 503 8.94 0.41 12.57
CA THR A 503 9.60 -0.17 13.74
C THR A 503 11.11 0.01 13.67
N PHE A 504 11.69 0.57 14.73
CA PHE A 504 13.14 0.66 14.88
C PHE A 504 13.59 0.16 16.24
N THR A 505 14.57 -0.75 16.26
CA THR A 505 15.20 -1.27 17.47
C THR A 505 16.59 -0.67 17.61
N ASP A 506 16.85 -0.02 18.75
CA ASP A 506 18.17 0.49 19.10
C ASP A 506 18.98 -0.61 19.83
N GLY A 507 19.57 -0.30 21.00
CA GLY A 507 20.45 -1.15 21.74
C GLY A 507 19.86 -1.64 23.05
N VAL A 508 20.74 -2.29 23.82
CA VAL A 508 20.42 -2.80 25.14
C VAL A 508 20.91 -1.81 26.20
N ILE A 509 20.00 -1.40 27.08
CA ILE A 509 20.32 -0.69 28.32
C ILE A 509 20.21 -1.67 29.49
N TYR A 510 21.22 -1.68 30.35
CA TYR A 510 21.14 -2.37 31.64
C TYR A 510 20.49 -1.47 32.69
N VAL A 511 19.40 -1.94 33.29
CA VAL A 511 18.85 -1.37 34.52
C VAL A 511 19.60 -2.01 35.68
N GLY A 512 20.36 -1.21 36.43
CA GLY A 512 21.30 -1.69 37.44
C GLY A 512 21.11 -1.06 38.82
N ILE A 513 22.11 -1.26 39.68
CA ILE A 513 22.18 -0.55 40.96
C ILE A 513 22.48 0.93 40.68
N ILE A 514 21.81 1.83 41.41
CA ILE A 514 22.10 3.26 41.34
C ILE A 514 23.59 3.48 41.68
N GLY A 515 24.34 4.04 40.74
CA GLY A 515 25.77 4.34 40.93
C GLY A 515 26.74 3.24 40.52
N ASP A 516 26.30 2.06 40.09
CA ASP A 516 27.16 1.08 39.40
C ASP A 516 27.22 1.46 37.92
N ILE A 517 28.17 2.31 37.57
CA ILE A 517 28.25 2.92 36.22
C ILE A 517 29.21 2.17 35.31
N ASN A 518 30.02 1.28 35.88
CA ASN A 518 30.97 0.44 35.16
C ASN A 518 30.48 -1.01 34.97
N MET A 519 29.33 -1.36 35.59
CA MET A 519 28.66 -2.65 35.49
C MET A 519 29.49 -3.83 35.99
N ASP A 520 30.29 -3.64 37.03
CA ASP A 520 30.94 -4.75 37.74
C ASP A 520 30.06 -5.36 38.84
N LYS A 521 28.77 -4.98 38.86
CA LYS A 521 27.73 -5.39 39.79
C LYS A 521 27.95 -4.89 41.21
N LYS A 522 28.78 -3.86 41.40
CA LYS A 522 29.10 -3.29 42.71
C LYS A 522 29.14 -1.77 42.59
N VAL A 523 28.77 -1.09 43.66
CA VAL A 523 28.99 0.36 43.77
C VAL A 523 30.21 0.56 44.66
N ASP A 524 31.37 0.80 44.05
CA ASP A 524 32.62 0.95 44.78
C ASP A 524 33.42 2.19 44.37
N MET A 525 34.69 2.25 44.79
CA MET A 525 35.54 3.42 44.52
C MET A 525 35.88 3.57 43.02
N LYS A 526 35.76 2.51 42.23
CA LYS A 526 35.94 2.58 40.78
C LYS A 526 34.83 3.41 40.15
N ASP A 527 33.57 3.18 40.52
CA ASP A 527 32.43 3.96 40.00
C ASP A 527 32.60 5.44 40.29
N ILE A 528 32.90 5.78 41.54
CA ILE A 528 33.21 7.16 41.92
C ILE A 528 34.40 7.69 41.11
N GLY A 529 35.44 6.88 40.90
CA GLY A 529 36.59 7.23 40.05
C GLY A 529 36.21 7.54 38.61
N TRP A 530 35.28 6.77 38.02
CA TRP A 530 34.75 7.01 36.68
C TRP A 530 33.92 8.31 36.61
N ILE A 531 33.09 8.59 37.62
CA ILE A 531 32.33 9.85 37.73
C ILE A 531 33.30 11.02 37.85
N CYS A 532 34.29 10.94 38.76
CA CYS A 532 35.29 11.99 38.97
C CYS A 532 36.12 12.29 37.70
N LYS A 533 36.38 11.29 36.86
CA LYS A 533 37.09 11.47 35.58
C LYS A 533 36.28 12.31 34.57
N ALA A 534 34.96 12.23 34.64
CA ALA A 534 34.03 12.97 33.81
C ALA A 534 33.44 14.22 34.50
N TYR A 535 33.88 14.54 35.72
CA TYR A 535 33.32 15.61 36.53
C TYR A 535 33.40 16.99 35.85
N GLY A 536 32.31 17.75 35.92
CA GLY A 536 32.16 19.06 35.29
C GLY A 536 31.92 19.02 33.79
N SER A 537 31.81 17.84 33.18
CA SER A 537 31.53 17.69 31.75
C SER A 537 30.03 17.76 31.45
N THR A 538 29.74 18.04 30.18
CA THR A 538 28.39 18.08 29.57
C THR A 538 28.43 17.23 28.27
N PRO A 539 27.30 16.91 27.62
CA PRO A 539 27.29 16.03 26.43
C PRO A 539 28.24 16.41 25.28
N THR A 540 28.63 17.68 25.16
CA THR A 540 29.56 18.17 24.13
C THR A 540 31.04 18.04 24.53
N SER A 541 31.33 17.62 25.76
CA SER A 541 32.68 17.57 26.31
C SER A 541 33.40 16.27 25.90
N PRO A 542 34.70 16.30 25.54
CA PRO A 542 35.43 15.10 25.12
C PRO A 542 35.55 14.01 26.19
N ASN A 543 35.41 14.37 27.48
CA ASN A 543 35.45 13.44 28.61
C ASN A 543 34.05 13.10 29.15
N TRP A 544 32.98 13.40 28.40
CA TRP A 544 31.62 13.02 28.75
C TRP A 544 31.50 11.50 28.91
N ASN A 545 30.86 11.07 29.99
CA ASN A 545 30.47 9.68 30.17
C ASN A 545 28.96 9.65 30.50
N PRO A 546 28.11 9.19 29.57
CA PRO A 546 26.67 9.16 29.77
C PRO A 546 26.21 8.38 31.02
N ASN A 547 26.93 7.32 31.42
CA ASN A 547 26.59 6.57 32.62
C ASN A 547 26.92 7.34 33.91
N ALA A 548 27.83 8.32 33.85
CA ALA A 548 28.22 9.13 35.00
C ALA A 548 27.27 10.30 35.28
N ASP A 549 26.40 10.67 34.33
CA ASP A 549 25.23 11.52 34.56
C ASP A 549 24.09 10.66 35.09
N ILE A 550 24.13 10.37 36.40
CA ILE A 550 23.24 9.40 37.04
C ILE A 550 21.82 9.95 37.06
N ASN A 551 21.65 11.26 37.29
CA ASN A 551 20.34 11.89 37.36
C ASN A 551 19.81 12.42 36.03
N ASN A 552 20.54 12.19 34.95
CA ASN A 552 20.15 12.54 33.58
C ASN A 552 19.83 14.04 33.43
N ASP A 553 20.62 14.90 34.10
CA ASP A 553 20.46 16.37 34.07
C ASP A 553 21.42 17.07 33.08
N ASN A 554 22.10 16.28 32.24
CA ASN A 554 23.09 16.68 31.24
C ASN A 554 24.33 17.36 31.84
N LYS A 555 24.61 17.11 33.12
CA LYS A 555 25.80 17.61 33.82
C LYS A 555 26.30 16.53 34.76
N ILE A 556 27.62 16.36 34.81
CA ILE A 556 28.24 15.48 35.79
C ILE A 556 28.75 16.35 36.93
N ASP A 557 28.03 16.36 38.06
CA ASP A 557 28.34 17.20 39.21
C ASP A 557 28.29 16.45 40.55
N MET A 558 28.22 17.19 41.67
CA MET A 558 28.18 16.56 43.00
C MET A 558 26.90 15.80 43.29
N LYS A 559 25.81 15.99 42.55
CA LYS A 559 24.62 15.16 42.70
C LYS A 559 24.90 13.74 42.27
N ASP A 560 25.57 13.53 41.14
CA ASP A 560 25.91 12.21 40.62
C ASP A 560 26.82 11.46 41.57
N ILE A 561 27.89 12.12 42.03
CA ILE A 561 28.76 11.57 43.08
C ILE A 561 27.93 11.26 44.34
N GLY A 562 27.01 12.14 44.72
CA GLY A 562 26.09 11.94 45.84
C GLY A 562 25.26 10.67 45.72
N TYR A 563 24.66 10.41 44.56
CA TYR A 563 23.88 9.21 44.30
C TYR A 563 24.72 7.93 44.34
N ALA A 564 25.93 7.94 43.77
CA ALA A 564 26.85 6.81 43.90
C ALA A 564 27.28 6.59 45.36
N CYS A 565 27.57 7.66 46.11
CA CYS A 565 27.94 7.57 47.53
C CYS A 565 26.81 7.02 48.42
N GLN A 566 25.57 7.38 48.14
CA GLN A 566 24.40 6.88 48.88
C GLN A 566 24.20 5.37 48.72
N ASN A 567 24.64 4.82 47.59
CA ASN A 567 24.52 3.41 47.25
C ASN A 567 25.84 2.64 47.41
N TYR A 568 26.88 3.27 47.94
CA TYR A 568 28.20 2.69 48.09
C TYR A 568 28.18 1.39 48.91
N GLY A 569 28.87 0.37 48.40
CA GLY A 569 28.95 -0.96 49.01
C GLY A 569 27.78 -1.89 48.68
N GLN A 570 26.78 -1.44 47.91
CA GLN A 570 25.78 -2.34 47.36
C GLN A 570 26.38 -3.27 46.30
N THR A 571 25.83 -4.48 46.20
CA THR A 571 26.25 -5.50 45.25
C THR A 571 25.04 -6.22 44.67
N ASP A 572 25.05 -6.51 43.38
CA ASP A 572 24.03 -7.30 42.70
C ASP A 572 24.48 -8.76 42.58
N PRO A 573 23.63 -9.76 42.86
CA PRO A 573 24.00 -11.18 42.81
C PRO A 573 24.51 -11.71 41.46
#